data_AF-A0A8J1Z4F3-F1
#
_entry.id   AF-A0A8J1Z4F3-F1
#
_cell.length_a   1.000
_cell.length_b   1.000
_cell.length_c   1.000
_cell.angle_alpha   90.00
_cell.angle_beta   90.00
_cell.angle_gamma   90.00
#
_symmetry.space_group_name_H-M   'P 1'
#
loop_
_entity.id
_entity.type
_entity.pdbx_description
1 polymer ?
#
loop_
_entity_poly.entity_id
_entity_poly.type
_entity_poly.pdbx_seq_one_letter_code
_entity_poly.pdbx_strand_id
1 'polypeptide(L)'
;MSNNRRVLLLCSQLLLTLAARAAGSKTGSISRAPPPPSPFGKQNPWNNTAMEYRALGRSGLRVSALSYGAWLTFTEDGQVGVNKAKQILKECIRQGINFFDNAESYGSFHGESEIIMGEALKQIFEEGRSSRSSSSSDTPSANAKAKDVDVVNIRREELVISTKLFNARGDGVNNKGLSRKHLIEGMRGSLQRLQLDYVDLVYAHRFDPTTPLEETVRAFNFLIDQGMALYWGTSEWTAEEIRRAHQVAEKLNSKAL
;
A
#
# COMPACT_ATOMS: atom_id res chain seq x y z
N MET A 1 -9.81 -33.17 -15.06
CA MET A 1 -8.56 -32.39 -15.24
C MET A 1 -8.73 -31.48 -16.43
N SER A 2 -9.21 -30.25 -16.23
CA SER A 2 -9.31 -29.20 -17.24
C SER A 2 -9.91 -27.93 -16.62
N ASN A 3 -9.39 -26.78 -17.02
CA ASN A 3 -9.94 -25.43 -16.92
C ASN A 3 -10.08 -24.77 -15.53
N ASN A 4 -9.01 -24.08 -15.12
CA ASN A 4 -9.10 -22.81 -14.38
C ASN A 4 -7.84 -21.95 -14.59
N ARG A 5 -7.46 -21.74 -15.87
CA ARG A 5 -6.52 -20.69 -16.27
C ARG A 5 -7.33 -19.54 -16.87
N ARG A 6 -7.80 -18.62 -16.03
CA ARG A 6 -8.25 -17.25 -16.36
C ARG A 6 -8.85 -16.65 -15.08
N VAL A 7 -8.14 -15.69 -14.48
CA VAL A 7 -8.57 -14.59 -13.55
C VAL A 7 -7.38 -14.12 -12.65
N LEU A 8 -6.13 -14.23 -13.11
CA LEU A 8 -4.93 -13.81 -12.35
C LEU A 8 -4.06 -12.81 -13.10
N LEU A 9 -4.68 -11.89 -13.84
CA LEU A 9 -4.00 -10.82 -14.58
C LEU A 9 -4.80 -9.52 -14.51
N LEU A 10 -4.60 -8.76 -13.41
CA LEU A 10 -4.80 -7.31 -13.41
C LEU A 10 -3.66 -6.53 -12.70
N CYS A 11 -2.60 -7.20 -12.23
CA CYS A 11 -1.40 -6.53 -11.70
C CYS A 11 -0.11 -6.78 -12.50
N SER A 12 -0.12 -7.54 -13.60
CA SER A 12 1.12 -7.89 -14.35
C SER A 12 1.13 -7.49 -15.84
N GLN A 13 0.22 -6.63 -16.31
CA GLN A 13 0.18 -6.26 -17.73
C GLN A 13 0.30 -4.75 -18.05
N LEU A 14 0.93 -3.96 -17.18
CA LEU A 14 1.24 -2.55 -17.49
C LEU A 14 2.74 -2.20 -17.40
N LEU A 15 3.61 -3.17 -17.71
CA LEU A 15 5.05 -2.92 -17.91
C LEU A 15 5.47 -2.92 -19.39
N LEU A 16 4.53 -3.02 -20.33
CA LEU A 16 4.82 -2.99 -21.78
C LEU A 16 4.07 -1.92 -22.59
N THR A 17 3.41 -0.95 -21.95
CA THR A 17 2.66 0.12 -22.65
C THR A 17 3.23 1.52 -22.38
N LEU A 18 4.53 1.62 -22.13
CA LEU A 18 5.28 2.88 -22.22
C LEU A 18 6.13 2.98 -23.50
N ALA A 19 6.02 2.01 -24.41
CA ALA A 19 6.74 2.00 -25.69
C ALA A 19 5.88 2.32 -26.94
N ALA A 20 4.56 2.57 -26.82
CA ALA A 20 3.68 2.67 -27.99
C ALA A 20 2.64 3.81 -27.93
N ARG A 21 3.00 4.98 -27.40
CA ARG A 21 2.18 6.20 -27.52
C ARG A 21 2.83 7.26 -28.40
N ALA A 22 3.22 6.81 -29.59
CA ALA A 22 3.48 7.63 -30.77
C ALA A 22 2.50 7.20 -31.87
N ALA A 23 1.20 7.43 -31.67
CA ALA A 23 0.19 7.44 -32.73
C ALA A 23 -1.13 7.98 -32.16
N GLY A 24 -1.59 9.12 -32.67
CA GLY A 24 -2.82 9.77 -32.22
C GLY A 24 -4.10 9.10 -32.72
N SER A 25 -5.17 9.22 -31.94
CA SER A 25 -6.52 9.39 -32.47
C SER A 25 -7.42 10.01 -31.40
N LYS A 26 -8.32 10.91 -31.84
CA LYS A 26 -9.26 11.68 -31.02
C LYS A 26 -10.62 10.98 -31.06
N THR A 27 -11.27 10.81 -29.90
CA THR A 27 -12.72 10.66 -29.82
C THR A 27 -13.25 11.50 -28.65
N GLY A 28 -14.36 12.21 -28.91
CA GLY A 28 -14.86 13.32 -28.08
C GLY A 28 -15.63 12.88 -26.83
N SER A 29 -15.51 13.69 -25.77
CA SER A 29 -16.23 13.54 -24.51
C SER A 29 -17.21 14.69 -24.28
N ILE A 30 -18.37 14.35 -23.70
CA ILE A 30 -19.37 15.31 -23.23
C ILE A 30 -18.88 15.86 -21.88
N SER A 31 -18.62 17.17 -21.80
CA SER A 31 -18.03 17.81 -20.62
C SER A 31 -19.07 18.18 -19.56
N ARG A 32 -18.85 17.75 -18.31
CA ARG A 32 -19.37 18.45 -17.12
C ARG A 32 -18.24 19.23 -16.47
N ALA A 33 -18.50 20.48 -16.08
CA ALA A 33 -17.51 21.37 -15.49
C ALA A 33 -17.01 20.84 -14.13
N PRO A 34 -15.71 20.97 -13.83
CA PRO A 34 -15.13 20.55 -12.56
C PRO A 34 -15.58 21.46 -11.40
N PRO A 35 -15.68 20.92 -10.17
CA PRO A 35 -16.03 21.71 -8.99
C PRO A 35 -14.93 22.73 -8.64
N PRO A 36 -15.28 23.84 -7.99
CA PRO A 36 -14.34 24.90 -7.65
C PRO A 36 -13.30 24.46 -6.59
N PRO A 37 -12.08 25.05 -6.62
CA PRO A 37 -10.97 24.65 -5.76
C PRO A 37 -11.18 25.02 -4.28
N SER A 38 -10.59 24.20 -3.40
CA SER A 38 -10.56 24.41 -1.94
C SER A 38 -9.59 25.54 -1.55
N PRO A 39 -9.92 26.37 -0.54
CA PRO A 39 -9.10 27.51 -0.11
C PRO A 39 -7.90 27.14 0.80
N PHE A 40 -7.59 25.85 1.02
CA PHE A 40 -6.45 25.41 1.83
C PHE A 40 -5.41 24.68 0.95
N GLY A 41 -4.30 25.35 0.67
CA GLY A 41 -3.37 25.02 -0.41
C GLY A 41 -2.31 23.96 -0.12
N LYS A 42 -2.16 23.00 -1.06
CA LYS A 42 -0.96 22.72 -1.88
C LYS A 42 -1.45 22.20 -3.24
N GLN A 43 -1.02 22.80 -4.36
CA GLN A 43 -1.24 22.21 -5.68
C GLN A 43 -0.45 20.89 -5.78
N ASN A 44 -0.95 19.91 -6.55
CA ASN A 44 -0.08 18.85 -7.08
C ASN A 44 0.95 19.55 -8.00
N PRO A 45 2.27 19.51 -7.71
CA PRO A 45 3.25 20.34 -8.42
C PRO A 45 3.45 19.97 -9.90
N TRP A 46 2.78 18.95 -10.41
CA TRP A 46 2.92 18.51 -11.78
C TRP A 46 1.55 18.20 -12.35
N ASN A 47 1.18 18.86 -13.44
CA ASN A 47 0.95 18.03 -14.61
C ASN A 47 1.87 18.52 -15.72
N ASN A 48 2.67 17.60 -16.26
CA ASN A 48 2.50 17.36 -17.68
C ASN A 48 2.31 15.87 -18.04
N THR A 49 2.51 14.94 -17.09
CA THR A 49 1.67 13.72 -16.90
C THR A 49 1.54 13.40 -15.40
N ALA A 50 0.43 13.77 -14.77
CA ALA A 50 0.23 13.77 -13.32
C ALA A 50 -0.37 12.46 -12.83
N MET A 51 0.18 11.91 -11.75
CA MET A 51 -0.51 10.87 -11.01
C MET A 51 -1.92 11.34 -10.65
N GLU A 52 -2.93 10.57 -11.09
CA GLU A 52 -4.31 10.78 -10.68
C GLU A 52 -4.50 10.21 -9.28
N TYR A 53 -5.21 10.92 -8.40
CA TYR A 53 -5.57 10.42 -7.08
C TYR A 53 -7.08 10.22 -6.97
N ARG A 54 -7.48 9.03 -6.51
CA ARG A 54 -8.88 8.62 -6.37
C ARG A 54 -9.24 8.42 -4.91
N ALA A 55 -10.50 8.66 -4.58
CA ALA A 55 -11.01 8.31 -3.25
C ALA A 55 -11.07 6.78 -3.13
N LEU A 56 -10.64 6.25 -1.98
CA LEU A 56 -10.78 4.83 -1.68
C LEU A 56 -12.20 4.56 -1.17
N GLY A 57 -13.07 4.05 -2.05
CA GLY A 57 -14.48 3.82 -1.73
C GLY A 57 -15.21 5.12 -1.32
N ARG A 58 -16.08 5.03 -0.31
CA ARG A 58 -16.80 6.18 0.26
C ARG A 58 -16.06 6.79 1.45
N SER A 59 -14.73 6.88 1.36
CA SER A 59 -13.89 7.46 2.41
C SER A 59 -13.24 8.78 1.97
N GLY A 60 -12.65 9.50 2.94
CA GLY A 60 -11.83 10.67 2.68
C GLY A 60 -10.39 10.35 2.23
N LEU A 61 -9.97 9.08 2.28
CA LEU A 61 -8.62 8.66 1.94
C LEU A 61 -8.40 8.72 0.42
N ARG A 62 -7.31 9.36 -0.01
CA ARG A 62 -6.92 9.49 -1.41
C ARG A 62 -5.72 8.59 -1.71
N VAL A 63 -5.85 7.73 -2.70
CA VAL A 63 -4.79 6.85 -3.19
C VAL A 63 -4.46 7.15 -4.65
N SER A 64 -3.19 7.00 -5.01
CA SER A 64 -2.73 7.10 -6.39
C SER A 64 -3.43 6.06 -7.27
N ALA A 65 -3.78 6.42 -8.50
CA ALA A 65 -4.49 5.55 -9.44
C ALA A 65 -3.65 4.31 -9.82
N LEU A 66 -2.32 4.40 -9.67
CA LEU A 66 -1.41 3.27 -9.66
C LEU A 66 -0.89 3.07 -8.24
N SER A 67 -0.89 1.83 -7.77
CA SER A 67 -0.26 1.41 -6.52
C SER A 67 0.93 0.49 -6.80
N TYR A 68 1.89 0.46 -5.90
CA TYR A 68 3.00 -0.48 -5.97
C TYR A 68 2.73 -1.71 -5.12
N GLY A 69 2.62 -2.89 -5.75
CA GLY A 69 2.44 -4.17 -5.07
C GLY A 69 3.77 -4.92 -4.90
N ALA A 70 4.11 -5.26 -3.66
CA ALA A 70 5.42 -5.82 -3.31
C ALA A 70 5.65 -7.28 -3.74
N TRP A 71 4.57 -8.02 -4.07
CA TRP A 71 4.61 -9.47 -4.32
C TRP A 71 5.70 -9.85 -5.34
N LEU A 72 5.51 -9.54 -6.62
CA LEU A 72 6.40 -10.01 -7.68
C LEU A 72 7.83 -9.49 -7.55
N THR A 73 8.02 -8.28 -7.01
CA THR A 73 9.35 -7.67 -6.96
C THR A 73 10.21 -8.23 -5.85
N PHE A 74 9.62 -8.67 -4.73
CA PHE A 74 10.39 -9.18 -3.58
C PHE A 74 10.32 -10.71 -3.45
N THR A 75 9.67 -11.43 -4.37
CA THR A 75 9.52 -12.90 -4.29
C THR A 75 10.20 -13.72 -5.39
N GLU A 76 10.55 -13.14 -6.55
CA GLU A 76 11.22 -13.90 -7.61
C GLU A 76 12.74 -13.94 -7.35
N ASP A 77 13.24 -15.14 -7.00
CA ASP A 77 14.65 -15.53 -6.88
C ASP A 77 15.52 -14.79 -5.83
N GLY A 78 14.93 -14.07 -4.87
CA GLY A 78 15.71 -13.35 -3.84
C GLY A 78 16.59 -12.23 -4.40
N GLN A 79 16.32 -11.76 -5.62
CA GLN A 79 17.22 -10.84 -6.35
C GLN A 79 17.10 -9.37 -5.91
N VAL A 80 16.03 -8.98 -5.21
CA VAL A 80 15.79 -7.58 -4.83
C VAL A 80 16.05 -7.37 -3.35
N GLY A 81 17.33 -7.18 -3.01
CA GLY A 81 17.72 -6.70 -1.67
C GLY A 81 17.26 -5.27 -1.41
N VAL A 82 17.42 -4.84 -0.16
CA VAL A 82 16.99 -3.53 0.38
C VAL A 82 17.41 -2.34 -0.50
N ASN A 83 18.63 -2.36 -1.05
CA ASN A 83 19.13 -1.27 -1.90
C ASN A 83 18.32 -1.10 -3.18
N LYS A 84 17.96 -2.22 -3.84
CA LYS A 84 17.18 -2.18 -5.08
C LYS A 84 15.73 -1.84 -4.78
N ALA A 85 15.17 -2.39 -3.71
CA ALA A 85 13.85 -2.02 -3.22
C ALA A 85 13.76 -0.51 -2.94
N LYS A 86 14.75 0.06 -2.24
CA LYS A 86 14.85 1.50 -1.99
C LYS A 86 14.82 2.32 -3.27
N GLN A 87 15.60 1.95 -4.28
CA GLN A 87 15.60 2.65 -5.58
C GLN A 87 14.21 2.63 -6.23
N ILE A 88 13.53 1.48 -6.21
CA ILE A 88 12.20 1.32 -6.78
C ILE A 88 11.17 2.18 -6.03
N LEU A 89 11.18 2.15 -4.69
CA LEU A 89 10.28 2.95 -3.87
C LEU A 89 10.51 4.44 -4.08
N LYS A 90 11.77 4.90 -4.13
CA LYS A 90 12.12 6.30 -4.44
C LYS A 90 11.55 6.72 -5.79
N GLU A 91 11.67 5.87 -6.80
CA GLU A 91 11.12 6.18 -8.12
C GLU A 91 9.59 6.22 -8.12
N CYS A 92 8.93 5.26 -7.47
CA CYS A 92 7.48 5.28 -7.30
C CYS A 92 7.00 6.59 -6.66
N ILE A 93 7.66 7.03 -5.59
CA ILE A 93 7.34 8.27 -4.88
C ILE A 93 7.54 9.50 -5.78
N ARG A 94 8.64 9.55 -6.56
CA ARG A 94 8.88 10.64 -7.52
C ARG A 94 7.78 10.74 -8.58
N GLN A 95 7.24 9.60 -8.99
CA GLN A 95 6.11 9.52 -9.93
C GLN A 95 4.75 9.78 -9.27
N GLY A 96 4.72 10.12 -7.97
CA GLY A 96 3.51 10.44 -7.22
C GLY A 96 2.74 9.22 -6.69
N ILE A 97 3.27 8.01 -6.81
CA ILE A 97 2.66 6.83 -6.18
C ILE A 97 2.74 7.02 -4.66
N ASN A 98 1.58 7.03 -4.01
CA ASN A 98 1.50 7.12 -2.55
C ASN A 98 1.01 5.81 -1.92
N PHE A 99 0.47 4.86 -2.70
CA PHE A 99 -0.08 3.62 -2.18
C PHE A 99 0.84 2.42 -2.42
N PHE A 100 1.32 1.82 -1.33
CA PHE A 100 2.26 0.70 -1.31
C PHE A 100 1.63 -0.49 -0.58
N ASP A 101 1.56 -1.62 -1.26
CA ASP A 101 0.86 -2.81 -0.79
C ASP A 101 1.81 -3.97 -0.53
N ASN A 102 1.60 -4.64 0.61
CA ASN A 102 2.39 -5.78 1.08
C ASN A 102 1.49 -6.88 1.63
N ALA A 103 2.06 -7.99 2.11
CA ALA A 103 1.36 -9.02 2.87
C ALA A 103 2.36 -9.78 3.75
N GLU A 104 1.92 -10.33 4.88
CA GLU A 104 2.78 -11.13 5.77
C GLU A 104 3.34 -12.40 5.12
N SER A 105 2.71 -12.86 4.03
CA SER A 105 3.10 -14.06 3.30
C SER A 105 4.01 -13.76 2.10
N TYR A 106 4.23 -12.49 1.75
CA TYR A 106 5.09 -12.15 0.61
C TYR A 106 6.57 -12.32 0.97
N GLY A 107 7.33 -12.82 0.00
CA GLY A 107 8.75 -13.14 0.12
C GLY A 107 9.07 -14.55 -0.36
N SER A 108 10.36 -14.85 -0.51
CA SER A 108 10.88 -16.22 -0.63
C SER A 108 10.64 -17.01 0.66
N PHE A 109 10.61 -16.30 1.80
CA PHE A 109 10.05 -16.77 3.05
C PHE A 109 9.01 -15.77 3.58
N HIS A 110 8.01 -16.28 4.31
CA HIS A 110 6.91 -15.47 4.87
C HIS A 110 7.45 -14.25 5.64
N GLY A 111 7.11 -13.06 5.15
CA GLY A 111 7.39 -11.77 5.77
C GLY A 111 8.65 -11.08 5.25
N GLU A 112 9.44 -11.72 4.37
CA GLU A 112 10.66 -11.13 3.81
C GLU A 112 10.36 -9.80 3.08
N SER A 113 9.28 -9.74 2.32
CA SER A 113 8.84 -8.54 1.62
C SER A 113 8.56 -7.36 2.56
N GLU A 114 8.00 -7.62 3.74
CA GLU A 114 7.75 -6.59 4.75
C GLU A 114 9.06 -6.10 5.37
N ILE A 115 10.01 -6.99 5.62
CA ILE A 115 11.36 -6.64 6.13
C ILE A 115 12.07 -5.72 5.13
N ILE A 116 12.12 -6.13 3.86
CA ILE A 116 12.80 -5.38 2.79
C ILE A 116 12.17 -3.99 2.62
N MET A 117 10.84 -3.91 2.54
CA MET A 117 10.13 -2.63 2.42
C MET A 117 10.35 -1.74 3.65
N GLY A 118 10.28 -2.32 4.86
CA GLY A 118 10.48 -1.59 6.10
C GLY A 118 11.88 -0.98 6.21
N GLU A 119 12.91 -1.77 5.92
CA GLU A 119 14.29 -1.28 5.90
C GLU A 119 14.52 -0.21 4.84
N ALA A 120 13.95 -0.38 3.64
CA ALA A 120 14.07 0.58 2.56
C ALA A 120 13.38 1.92 2.90
N LEU A 121 12.16 1.88 3.44
CA LEU A 121 11.42 3.09 3.85
C LEU A 121 12.12 3.82 4.99
N LYS A 122 12.63 3.10 5.98
CA LYS A 122 13.41 3.68 7.07
C LYS A 122 14.61 4.48 6.55
N GLN A 123 15.38 3.91 5.63
CA GLN A 123 16.51 4.61 5.00
C GLN A 123 16.04 5.85 4.22
N ILE A 124 14.95 5.77 3.47
CA ILE A 124 14.38 6.92 2.74
C ILE A 124 14.01 8.06 3.70
N PHE A 125 13.35 7.75 4.82
CA PHE A 125 12.96 8.76 5.81
C PHE A 125 14.16 9.37 6.55
N GLU A 126 15.22 8.59 6.79
CA GLU A 126 16.48 9.08 7.39
C GLU A 126 17.26 9.98 6.43
N GLU A 127 17.36 9.60 5.15
CA GLU A 127 17.92 10.43 4.07
C GLU A 127 17.19 11.77 3.97
N GLY A 128 15.85 11.75 3.94
CA GLY A 128 15.02 12.95 3.88
C GLY A 128 15.19 13.87 5.10
N ARG A 129 15.26 13.33 6.32
CA ARG A 129 15.48 14.11 7.56
C ARG A 129 16.85 14.80 7.56
N SER A 130 17.90 14.08 7.18
CA SER A 130 19.27 14.59 7.16
C SER A 130 19.43 15.76 6.19
N SER A 131 18.74 15.70 5.03
CA SER A 131 18.73 16.80 4.05
C SER A 131 18.03 18.08 4.54
N ARG A 132 17.04 17.96 5.45
CA ARG A 132 16.36 19.14 6.03
C ARG A 132 17.25 19.86 7.04
N SER A 133 18.01 19.12 7.85
CA SER A 133 18.88 19.72 8.89
C SER A 133 20.06 20.54 8.32
N SER A 134 20.60 20.17 7.15
CA SER A 134 21.73 20.86 6.52
C SER A 134 21.35 22.14 5.77
N SER A 135 20.07 22.45 5.61
CA SER A 135 19.57 23.61 4.85
C SER A 135 19.43 24.92 5.68
N SER A 136 19.93 24.94 6.92
CA SER A 136 19.79 26.07 7.87
C SER A 136 20.96 27.07 7.90
N SER A 137 21.91 27.01 6.97
CA SER A 137 23.01 27.98 6.86
C SER A 137 22.85 28.87 5.61
N ASP A 138 22.60 30.16 5.84
CA ASP A 138 22.50 31.21 4.83
C ASP A 138 23.83 31.42 4.09
N THR A 139 24.06 30.70 2.99
CA THR A 139 24.78 31.19 1.79
C THR A 139 24.71 30.15 0.66
N PRO A 140 24.23 30.49 -0.55
CA PRO A 140 24.22 29.54 -1.66
C PRO A 140 25.63 29.45 -2.27
N SER A 141 26.37 28.40 -1.94
CA SER A 141 27.57 28.01 -2.70
C SER A 141 27.16 27.29 -3.99
N ALA A 142 27.62 27.81 -5.13
CA ALA A 142 27.20 27.43 -6.48
C ALA A 142 27.61 26.01 -6.95
N ASN A 143 28.12 25.14 -6.06
CA ASN A 143 28.67 23.83 -6.43
C ASN A 143 27.95 22.61 -5.82
N ALA A 144 26.72 22.76 -5.31
CA ALA A 144 25.94 21.67 -4.68
C ALA A 144 25.01 20.88 -5.64
N LYS A 145 24.98 21.18 -6.95
CA LYS A 145 23.86 20.79 -7.83
C LYS A 145 23.78 19.30 -8.25
N ALA A 146 24.75 18.45 -7.92
CA ALA A 146 24.76 17.06 -8.41
C ALA A 146 24.45 15.98 -7.35
N LYS A 147 24.52 16.29 -6.05
CA LYS A 147 24.27 15.29 -4.97
C LYS A 147 22.85 15.28 -4.42
N ASP A 148 22.09 16.36 -4.57
CA ASP A 148 20.75 16.51 -3.97
C ASP A 148 19.61 15.87 -4.78
N VAL A 149 19.84 15.47 -6.03
CA VAL A 149 18.76 14.97 -6.93
C VAL A 149 18.25 13.59 -6.51
N ASP A 150 19.07 12.76 -5.85
CA ASP A 150 18.63 11.43 -5.45
C ASP A 150 17.85 11.42 -4.12
N VAL A 151 17.83 12.50 -3.32
CA VAL A 151 17.10 12.47 -2.05
C VAL A 151 15.59 12.63 -2.29
N VAL A 152 14.80 11.70 -1.77
CA VAL A 152 13.33 11.81 -1.76
C VAL A 152 12.90 12.29 -0.38
N ASN A 153 12.45 13.54 -0.33
CA ASN A 153 12.06 14.18 0.91
C ASN A 153 10.57 13.94 1.22
N ILE A 154 10.22 12.73 1.69
CA ILE A 154 8.85 12.34 2.03
C ILE A 154 8.70 12.03 3.52
N ARG A 155 7.51 12.25 4.07
CA ARG A 155 7.15 11.80 5.43
C ARG A 155 6.30 10.55 5.38
N ARG A 156 6.32 9.74 6.45
CA ARG A 156 5.50 8.52 6.57
C ARG A 156 4.01 8.79 6.36
N GLU A 157 3.51 9.94 6.81
CA GLU A 157 2.09 10.31 6.73
C GLU A 157 1.64 10.67 5.30
N GLU A 158 2.59 10.84 4.37
CA GLU A 158 2.28 11.09 2.96
C GLU A 158 2.08 9.78 2.18
N LEU A 159 2.43 8.64 2.80
CA LEU A 159 2.27 7.31 2.23
C LEU A 159 1.03 6.61 2.81
N VAL A 160 0.37 5.85 1.94
CA VAL A 160 -0.63 4.84 2.31
C VAL A 160 0.06 3.49 2.20
N ILE A 161 0.18 2.78 3.31
CA ILE A 161 0.82 1.46 3.36
C ILE A 161 -0.21 0.42 3.76
N SER A 162 -0.31 -0.67 3.01
CA SER A 162 -1.13 -1.82 3.37
C SER A 162 -0.33 -3.08 3.65
N THR A 163 -0.89 -3.94 4.50
CA THR A 163 -0.52 -5.35 4.60
C THR A 163 -1.76 -6.24 4.61
N LYS A 164 -1.57 -7.55 4.53
CA LYS A 164 -2.64 -8.55 4.53
C LYS A 164 -2.28 -9.70 5.46
N LEU A 165 -3.29 -10.22 6.15
CA LEU A 165 -3.16 -11.30 7.12
C LEU A 165 -4.02 -12.48 6.67
N PHE A 166 -3.43 -13.68 6.69
CA PHE A 166 -4.08 -14.98 6.51
C PHE A 166 -3.11 -16.17 6.67
N ASN A 167 -1.82 -15.98 6.42
CA ASN A 167 -0.80 -17.05 6.35
C ASN A 167 0.55 -16.50 6.83
N ALA A 168 0.73 -16.45 8.15
CA ALA A 168 1.98 -16.05 8.78
C ALA A 168 3.08 -17.13 8.60
N ARG A 169 4.30 -16.76 8.98
CA ARG A 169 5.44 -17.66 9.05
C ARG A 169 5.22 -18.78 10.08
N GLY A 170 5.62 -20.00 9.70
CA GLY A 170 5.64 -21.17 10.57
C GLY A 170 4.47 -22.13 10.34
N ASP A 171 4.56 -23.31 10.93
CA ASP A 171 3.63 -24.45 10.75
C ASP A 171 2.60 -24.59 11.87
N GLY A 172 2.61 -23.68 12.84
CA GLY A 172 1.65 -23.67 13.94
C GLY A 172 0.21 -23.54 13.46
N VAL A 173 -0.70 -24.29 14.09
CA VAL A 173 -2.12 -24.33 13.72
C VAL A 173 -2.83 -22.97 13.75
N ASN A 174 -2.28 -22.01 14.50
CA ASN A 174 -2.81 -20.65 14.64
C ASN A 174 -2.05 -19.61 13.78
N ASN A 175 -1.15 -20.04 12.90
CA ASN A 175 -0.42 -19.15 11.99
C ASN A 175 -1.20 -18.88 10.69
N LYS A 176 -2.45 -19.34 10.60
CA LYS A 176 -3.29 -19.24 9.41
C LYS A 176 -4.75 -18.93 9.75
N GLY A 177 -5.47 -18.37 8.79
CA GLY A 177 -6.91 -18.11 8.85
C GLY A 177 -7.20 -16.69 9.32
N LEU A 178 -8.41 -16.46 9.83
CA LEU A 178 -8.85 -15.15 10.29
C LEU A 178 -9.32 -15.15 11.75
N SER A 179 -8.82 -16.12 12.54
CA SER A 179 -9.03 -16.13 13.99
C SER A 179 -8.47 -14.85 14.62
N ARG A 180 -9.10 -14.42 15.71
CA ARG A 180 -8.66 -13.23 16.47
C ARG A 180 -7.20 -13.35 16.91
N LYS A 181 -6.76 -14.55 17.30
CA LYS A 181 -5.37 -14.81 17.70
C LYS A 181 -4.42 -14.53 16.54
N HIS A 182 -4.68 -15.11 15.38
CA HIS A 182 -3.83 -14.90 14.20
C HIS A 182 -3.82 -13.43 13.76
N LEU A 183 -4.98 -12.77 13.69
CA LEU A 183 -5.06 -11.39 13.26
C LEU A 183 -4.28 -10.42 14.16
N ILE A 184 -4.33 -10.60 15.49
CA ILE A 184 -3.59 -9.73 16.42
C ILE A 184 -2.08 -9.99 16.36
N GLU A 185 -1.65 -11.25 16.43
CA GLU A 185 -0.21 -11.55 16.43
C GLU A 185 0.41 -11.34 15.04
N GLY A 186 -0.32 -11.66 13.97
CA GLY A 186 0.05 -11.40 12.58
C GLY A 186 0.26 -9.91 12.34
N MET A 187 -0.69 -9.07 12.77
CA MET A 187 -0.55 -7.61 12.65
C MET A 187 0.68 -7.08 13.40
N ARG A 188 0.91 -7.52 14.65
CA ARG A 188 2.11 -7.14 15.42
C ARG A 188 3.39 -7.55 14.71
N GLY A 189 3.43 -8.78 14.18
CA GLY A 189 4.55 -9.27 13.41
C GLY A 189 4.80 -8.45 12.14
N SER A 190 3.73 -8.08 11.42
CA SER A 190 3.82 -7.23 10.23
C SER A 190 4.34 -5.83 10.56
N LEU A 191 3.83 -5.18 11.60
CA LEU A 191 4.32 -3.87 12.05
C LEU A 191 5.81 -3.92 12.43
N GLN A 192 6.22 -4.96 13.14
CA GLN A 192 7.63 -5.16 13.50
C GLN A 192 8.52 -5.30 12.25
N ARG A 193 8.12 -6.11 11.27
CA ARG A 193 8.88 -6.31 10.03
C ARG A 193 8.93 -5.05 9.17
N LEU A 194 7.79 -4.36 9.04
CA LEU A 194 7.68 -3.08 8.33
C LEU A 194 8.39 -1.93 9.06
N GLN A 195 8.71 -2.08 10.35
CA GLN A 195 9.26 -1.03 11.20
C GLN A 195 8.34 0.20 11.25
N LEU A 196 7.04 -0.03 11.41
CA LEU A 196 6.00 1.01 11.46
C LEU A 196 5.16 0.87 12.74
N ASP A 197 4.67 1.99 13.24
CA ASP A 197 3.72 2.00 14.37
C ASP A 197 2.30 1.60 13.92
N TYR A 198 1.95 1.88 12.67
CA TYR A 198 0.66 1.55 12.07
C TYR A 198 0.76 1.33 10.55
N VAL A 199 -0.20 0.59 9.99
CA VAL A 199 -0.51 0.59 8.56
C VAL A 199 -1.76 1.40 8.28
N ASP A 200 -1.87 1.99 7.10
CA ASP A 200 -3.07 2.74 6.72
C ASP A 200 -4.24 1.78 6.47
N LEU A 201 -3.96 0.59 5.91
CA LEU A 201 -4.97 -0.40 5.59
C LEU A 201 -4.49 -1.82 5.87
N VAL A 202 -5.30 -2.62 6.55
CA VAL A 202 -5.04 -4.06 6.71
C VAL A 202 -6.12 -4.88 6.01
N TYR A 203 -5.72 -5.90 5.24
CA TYR A 203 -6.67 -6.76 4.55
C TYR A 203 -6.79 -8.14 5.21
N ALA A 204 -8.02 -8.65 5.25
CA ALA A 204 -8.24 -10.10 5.26
C ALA A 204 -7.81 -10.64 3.88
N HIS A 205 -6.70 -11.40 3.82
CA HIS A 205 -6.11 -11.76 2.53
C HIS A 205 -6.99 -12.74 1.73
N ARG A 206 -7.75 -13.59 2.41
CA ARG A 206 -8.71 -14.55 1.85
C ARG A 206 -9.89 -14.71 2.79
N PHE A 207 -11.01 -15.24 2.32
CA PHE A 207 -12.12 -15.61 3.21
C PHE A 207 -11.75 -16.86 4.02
N ASP A 208 -12.16 -16.92 5.29
CA ASP A 208 -11.97 -18.06 6.17
C ASP A 208 -13.32 -18.68 6.53
N PRO A 209 -13.73 -19.82 5.93
CA PRO A 209 -15.00 -20.46 6.25
C PRO A 209 -14.99 -21.15 7.62
N THR A 210 -13.84 -21.28 8.28
CA THR A 210 -13.68 -21.98 9.56
C THR A 210 -13.74 -21.04 10.76
N THR A 211 -13.56 -19.73 10.55
CA THR A 211 -13.69 -18.71 11.59
C THR A 211 -15.05 -18.01 11.49
N PRO A 212 -15.82 -17.87 12.58
CA PRO A 212 -17.05 -17.08 12.58
C PRO A 212 -16.78 -15.64 12.11
N LEU A 213 -17.60 -15.14 11.18
CA LEU A 213 -17.39 -13.83 10.57
C LEU A 213 -17.41 -12.69 11.59
N GLU A 214 -18.23 -12.82 12.64
CA GLU A 214 -18.29 -11.91 13.77
C GLU A 214 -16.96 -11.81 14.51
N GLU A 215 -16.24 -12.93 14.67
CA GLU A 215 -14.91 -12.93 15.29
C GLU A 215 -13.91 -12.15 14.43
N THR A 216 -13.89 -12.42 13.13
CA THR A 216 -13.03 -11.72 12.15
C THR A 216 -13.30 -10.22 12.16
N VAL A 217 -14.56 -9.79 12.06
CA VAL A 217 -14.92 -8.35 12.06
C VAL A 217 -14.53 -7.68 13.38
N ARG A 218 -14.76 -8.32 14.53
CA ARG A 218 -14.35 -7.79 15.84
C ARG A 218 -12.83 -7.72 15.99
N ALA A 219 -12.11 -8.67 15.42
CA ALA A 219 -10.65 -8.66 15.44
C ALA A 219 -10.09 -7.48 14.63
N PHE A 220 -10.57 -7.24 13.41
CA PHE A 220 -10.15 -6.06 12.64
C PHE A 220 -10.53 -4.74 13.30
N ASN A 221 -11.73 -4.64 13.88
CA ASN A 221 -12.10 -3.43 14.63
C ASN A 221 -11.18 -3.20 15.83
N PHE A 222 -10.78 -4.28 16.53
CA PHE A 222 -9.79 -4.18 17.59
C PHE A 222 -8.43 -3.68 17.09
N LEU A 223 -7.94 -4.12 15.92
CA LEU A 223 -6.69 -3.59 15.35
C LEU A 223 -6.78 -2.08 15.12
N ILE A 224 -7.94 -1.59 14.64
CA ILE A 224 -8.19 -0.16 14.45
C ILE A 224 -8.23 0.59 15.77
N ASP A 225 -8.98 0.08 16.75
CA ASP A 225 -9.11 0.72 18.06
C ASP A 225 -7.79 0.74 18.85
N GLN A 226 -6.86 -0.17 18.56
CA GLN A 226 -5.50 -0.16 19.09
C GLN A 226 -4.52 0.72 18.29
N GLY A 227 -4.97 1.38 17.22
CA GLY A 227 -4.14 2.23 16.38
C GLY A 227 -3.13 1.46 15.51
N MET A 228 -3.27 0.13 15.38
CA MET A 228 -2.38 -0.69 14.55
C MET A 228 -2.69 -0.56 13.05
N ALA A 229 -3.94 -0.24 12.72
CA ALA A 229 -4.40 0.08 11.39
C ALA A 229 -5.38 1.25 11.41
N LEU A 230 -5.46 2.04 10.34
CA LEU A 230 -6.49 3.10 10.23
C LEU A 230 -7.80 2.57 9.63
N TYR A 231 -7.68 1.64 8.69
CA TYR A 231 -8.79 1.02 7.98
C TYR A 231 -8.55 -0.48 7.80
N TRP A 232 -9.61 -1.22 7.49
CA TRP A 232 -9.49 -2.61 7.05
C TRP A 232 -10.33 -2.89 5.80
N GLY A 233 -9.97 -3.95 5.08
CA GLY A 233 -10.70 -4.40 3.89
C GLY A 233 -10.57 -5.90 3.64
N THR A 234 -11.12 -6.37 2.52
CA THR A 234 -11.10 -7.79 2.13
C THR A 234 -10.41 -7.98 0.78
N SER A 235 -9.69 -9.08 0.60
CA SER A 235 -9.07 -9.49 -0.66
C SER A 235 -9.52 -10.90 -1.01
N GLU A 236 -9.83 -11.16 -2.29
CA GLU A 236 -10.29 -12.48 -2.77
C GLU A 236 -11.57 -13.00 -2.09
N TRP A 237 -12.46 -12.10 -1.67
CA TRP A 237 -13.79 -12.46 -1.16
C TRP A 237 -14.83 -12.32 -2.27
N THR A 238 -15.84 -13.17 -2.25
CA THR A 238 -17.02 -13.07 -3.11
C THR A 238 -17.90 -11.89 -2.69
N ALA A 239 -18.77 -11.44 -3.61
CA ALA A 239 -19.74 -10.39 -3.30
C ALA A 239 -20.68 -10.77 -2.14
N GLU A 240 -21.02 -12.07 -2.01
CA GLU A 240 -21.83 -12.58 -0.90
C GLU A 240 -21.11 -12.40 0.44
N GLU A 241 -19.84 -12.81 0.51
CA GLU A 241 -19.04 -12.75 1.73
C GLU A 241 -18.82 -11.30 2.16
N ILE A 242 -18.54 -10.40 1.20
CA ILE A 242 -18.42 -8.96 1.46
C ILE A 242 -19.73 -8.39 2.00
N ARG A 243 -20.87 -8.72 1.38
CA ARG A 243 -22.19 -8.27 1.82
C ARG A 243 -22.50 -8.75 3.25
N ARG A 244 -22.20 -10.01 3.56
CA ARG A 244 -22.35 -10.57 4.91
C ARG A 244 -21.46 -9.85 5.92
N ALA A 245 -20.21 -9.55 5.56
CA ALA A 245 -19.28 -8.82 6.41
C ALA A 245 -19.78 -7.41 6.72
N HIS A 246 -20.31 -6.71 5.72
CA HIS A 246 -20.91 -5.39 5.89
C HIS A 246 -22.10 -5.44 6.86
N GLN A 247 -23.01 -6.41 6.70
CA GLN A 247 -24.15 -6.59 7.61
C GLN A 247 -23.72 -6.89 9.05
N VAL A 248 -22.66 -7.69 9.23
CA VAL A 248 -22.07 -7.94 10.56
C VAL A 248 -21.46 -6.66 11.11
N ALA A 249 -20.71 -5.90 10.32
CA ALA A 249 -20.10 -4.65 10.76
C ALA A 249 -21.15 -3.62 11.20
N GLU A 250 -22.26 -3.46 10.45
CA GLU A 250 -23.38 -2.58 10.81
C GLU A 250 -24.01 -2.99 12.16
N LYS A 251 -24.30 -4.29 12.35
CA LYS A 251 -24.84 -4.81 13.61
C LYS A 251 -23.93 -4.59 14.81
N LEU A 252 -22.62 -4.57 14.56
CA LEU A 252 -21.60 -4.40 15.59
C LEU A 252 -21.23 -2.94 15.84
N ASN A 253 -21.80 -1.99 15.08
CA ASN A 253 -21.36 -0.58 15.03
C ASN A 253 -19.83 -0.47 14.79
N SER A 254 -19.32 -1.32 13.92
CA SER A 254 -17.89 -1.49 13.63
C SER A 254 -17.44 -0.60 12.47
N LYS A 255 -16.17 -0.20 12.46
CA LYS A 255 -15.56 0.65 11.43
C LYS A 255 -15.09 -0.20 10.25
N ALA A 256 -15.96 -0.50 9.29
CA ALA A 256 -15.59 -1.14 8.02
C ALA A 256 -15.67 -0.14 6.85
N LEU A 257 -14.71 -0.19 5.92
CA LEU A 257 -14.71 0.59 4.67
C LEU A 257 -15.57 -0.04 3.57
#